data_AF-A0A6G3ZDW0-F1
#
_entry.id   AF-A0A6G3ZDW0-F1
#
_cell.length_a   1.000
_cell.length_b   1.000
_cell.length_c   1.000
_cell.angle_alpha   90.00
_cell.angle_beta   90.00
_cell.angle_gamma   90.00
#
_symmetry.space_group_name_H-M   'P 1'
#
loop_
_entity.id
_entity.type
_entity.pdbx_description
1 polymer ?
#
loop_
_entity_poly.entity_id
_entity_poly.type
_entity_poly.pdbx_seq_one_letter_code
_entity_poly.pdbx_strand_id
1 'polypeptide(L)' 'MAETLLFNALREAVDEEMGRDPNVFVLGEDVGHYGGSYKVTK' A
#
# COMPACT_ATOMS: atom_id res chain seq x y z
N MET A 1 1.93 -14.12 13.93
CA MET A 1 1.74 -13.49 12.60
C MET A 1 1.29 -14.59 11.65
N ALA A 2 0.22 -14.36 10.89
CA ALA A 2 -0.19 -15.29 9.85
C ALA A 2 0.80 -15.20 8.67
N GLU A 3 1.02 -16.30 7.95
CA GLU A 3 1.72 -16.21 6.67
C GLU A 3 0.91 -15.34 5.71
N THR A 4 1.60 -14.43 5.02
CA THR A 4 0.99 -13.53 4.06
C THR A 4 1.93 -13.32 2.87
N LEU A 5 1.37 -12.89 1.75
CA LEU A 5 2.16 -12.52 0.57
C LEU A 5 2.80 -11.16 0.80
N LEU A 6 4.00 -10.94 0.24
CA LEU A 6 4.74 -9.69 0.43
C LEU A 6 3.91 -8.44 0.07
N PHE A 7 3.15 -8.49 -1.03
CA PHE A 7 2.33 -7.35 -1.44
C PHE A 7 1.17 -7.05 -0.47
N ASN A 8 0.67 -8.05 0.25
CA ASN A 8 -0.34 -7.84 1.30
C ASN A 8 0.30 -7.16 2.51
N ALA A 9 1.47 -7.62 2.96
CA ALA A 9 2.20 -6.99 4.06
C ALA A 9 2.55 -5.53 3.75
N LEU A 10 2.97 -5.24 2.52
CA LEU A 10 3.24 -3.87 2.08
C LEU A 10 1.98 -3.01 2.03
N ARG A 11 0.85 -3.57 1.57
CA ARG A 11 -0.43 -2.87 1.56
C ARG A 11 -0.88 -2.51 2.97
N GLU A 12 -0.86 -3.49 3.88
CA GLU A 12 -1.24 -3.28 5.29
C GLU A 12 -0.40 -2.16 5.93
N ALA A 13 0.91 -2.15 5.70
CA ALA A 13 1.80 -1.11 6.21
C ALA A 13 1.50 0.28 5.61
N VAL A 14 1.22 0.35 4.30
CA VAL A 14 0.86 1.61 3.63
C VAL A 14 -0.47 2.15 4.17
N ASP A 15 -1.49 1.29 4.30
CA ASP A 15 -2.80 1.68 4.81
C ASP A 15 -2.72 2.15 6.28
N GLU A 16 -1.94 1.48 7.12
CA GLU A 16 -1.74 1.85 8.53
C GLU A 16 -1.11 3.25 8.65
N GLU A 17 -0.01 3.50 7.96
CA GLU A 17 0.71 4.77 8.08
C GLU A 17 -0.04 5.93 7.41
N MET A 18 -0.72 5.69 6.27
CA MET A 18 -1.60 6.70 5.65
C MET A 18 -2.80 7.06 6.52
N GLY A 19 -3.33 6.10 7.30
CA GLY A 19 -4.38 6.36 8.28
C GLY A 19 -3.88 7.10 9.54
N ARG A 20 -2.60 6.94 9.89
CA ARG A 20 -1.98 7.48 11.11
C ARG A 20 -1.42 8.91 10.94
N ASP A 21 -0.75 9.19 9.83
CA ASP A 21 -0.11 10.49 9.57
C ASP A 21 -0.63 11.13 8.27
N PRO A 22 -1.34 12.26 8.34
CA PRO A 22 -1.91 12.93 7.16
C PRO A 22 -0.84 13.49 6.20
N ASN A 23 0.45 13.49 6.58
CA ASN A 23 1.54 13.89 5.70
C ASN A 23 2.07 12.74 4.83
N VAL A 24 1.63 11.50 5.06
CA VAL A 24 2.00 10.34 4.25
C VAL A 24 1.10 10.28 3.02
N PHE A 25 1.72 10.22 1.85
CA PHE A 25 1.04 10.04 0.58
C PHE A 25 1.85 9.15 -0.36
N VAL A 26 1.17 8.50 -1.30
CA VAL A 26 1.80 7.64 -2.32
C VAL A 26 1.75 8.32 -3.68
N LEU A 27 2.86 8.24 -4.41
CA LEU A 27 3.01 8.78 -5.76
C LEU A 27 3.80 7.81 -6.63
N GLY A 28 3.41 7.68 -7.89
CA GLY A 28 4.09 6.84 -8.87
C GLY A 28 3.21 6.52 -10.07
N GLU A 29 3.76 5.82 -11.05
CA GLU A 29 3.02 5.31 -12.20
C GLU A 29 2.04 4.22 -11.76
N ASP A 30 0.79 4.29 -12.21
CA ASP A 30 -0.27 3.30 -11.96
C ASP A 30 -0.65 3.01 -10.50
N VAL A 31 -0.06 3.70 -9.51
CA VAL A 31 -0.31 3.44 -8.08
C VAL A 31 -1.70 3.84 -7.60
N GLY A 32 -2.43 4.67 -8.35
CA GLY A 32 -3.80 5.07 -8.02
C GLY A 32 -4.81 3.97 -8.36
N HIS A 33 -5.68 4.23 -9.33
CA HIS A 33 -6.77 3.32 -9.70
C HIS A 33 -6.33 1.87 -9.99
N TYR A 34 -5.14 1.68 -10.57
CA TYR A 34 -4.62 0.35 -10.88
C TYR A 34 -3.97 -0.35 -9.68
N GLY A 35 -3.58 0.36 -8.62
CA GLY A 35 -2.90 -0.19 -7.45
C GLY A 35 -1.43 -0.59 -7.68
N GLY A 36 -0.84 -0.14 -8.79
CA GLY A 36 0.51 -0.51 -9.24
C GLY A 36 0.59 -1.92 -9.83
N SER A 37 1.76 -2.24 -10.38
CA SER A 37 2.03 -3.53 -11.07
C SER A 37 1.84 -4.76 -10.16
N TYR A 38 2.02 -4.58 -8.86
CA TYR A 38 1.92 -5.65 -7.85
C TYR A 38 0.72 -5.51 -6.92
N LYS A 39 -0.19 -4.56 -7.20
CA LYS A 39 -1.39 -4.33 -6.37
C LYS A 39 -1.06 -3.99 -4.91
N VAL A 40 0.04 -3.29 -4.64
CA VAL A 40 0.37 -2.86 -3.26
C VAL A 40 -0.59 -1.78 -2.79
N THR A 41 -1.02 -0.88 -3.68
CA THR A 41 -1.83 0.30 -3.34
C THR A 41 -3.29 0.16 -3.78
N LYS A 42 -3.82 -1.08 -3.81
CA LYS A 42 -5.20 -1.38 -4.20
C LYS A 42 -6.10 -1.59 -2.99
#